data_AF-A0A016RU57-F1
#
_entry.id   AF-A0A016RU57-F1
#
_cell.length_a   1.000
_cell.length_b   1.000
_cell.length_c   1.000
_cell.angle_alpha   90.00
_cell.angle_beta   90.00
_cell.angle_gamma   90.00
#
_symmetry.space_group_name_H-M   'P 1'
#
loop_
_entity.id
_entity.type
_entity.pdbx_description
1 polymer ?
#
loop_
_entity_poly.entity_id
_entity_poly.type
_entity_poly.pdbx_seq_one_letter_code
_entity_poly.pdbx_strand_id
1 'polypeptide(L)'
;MALTRVLSISLLRATYFVLLVVAEYSDGDVERDTSHSRSKRQLIGDDKDLWLNGVNFYFDEKVGNLTRQAFLRAAEAWERDTCVNFTQNKSATDVIHIMGGGRFCASNLGRLGGLQNMSLGNGCERFGHAAHEIGHALGLHHTQSRYDRDEHIRINWSNIPVGSIAF
;
A
#
# COMPACT_ATOMS: atom_id res chain seq x y z
N MET A 1 -18.21 -5.26 -48.45
CA MET A 1 -17.30 -4.56 -47.52
C MET A 1 -18.05 -4.19 -46.25
N ALA A 2 -18.10 -5.04 -45.22
CA ALA A 2 -18.72 -4.67 -43.92
C ALA A 2 -18.40 -5.65 -42.77
N LEU A 3 -17.17 -6.19 -42.66
CA LEU A 3 -16.84 -7.14 -41.58
C LEU A 3 -15.52 -6.88 -40.84
N THR A 4 -14.83 -5.77 -41.13
CA THR A 4 -13.52 -5.46 -40.50
C THR A 4 -13.53 -4.28 -39.52
N ARG A 5 -14.68 -3.65 -39.22
CA ARG A 5 -14.72 -2.44 -38.36
C ARG A 5 -15.24 -2.64 -36.93
N VAL A 6 -15.78 -3.80 -36.57
CA VAL A 6 -16.34 -4.02 -35.21
C VAL A 6 -15.31 -4.59 -34.23
N LEU A 7 -14.30 -5.31 -34.71
CA LEU A 7 -13.24 -5.89 -33.87
C LEU A 7 -12.27 -4.83 -33.30
N SER A 8 -12.05 -3.72 -33.99
CA SER A 8 -11.08 -2.70 -33.54
C SER A 8 -11.61 -1.83 -32.38
N ILE A 9 -12.92 -1.61 -32.26
CA ILE A 9 -13.51 -0.75 -31.22
C ILE A 9 -13.56 -1.47 -29.86
N SER A 10 -13.79 -2.79 -29.86
CA SER A 10 -13.81 -3.60 -28.64
C SER A 10 -12.41 -3.78 -28.04
N LEU A 11 -11.38 -3.91 -28.88
CA LEU A 11 -9.98 -3.96 -28.44
C LEU A 11 -9.51 -2.61 -27.87
N LEU A 12 -9.89 -1.48 -28.49
CA LEU A 12 -9.58 -0.14 -27.98
C LEU A 12 -10.26 0.17 -26.63
N ARG A 13 -11.49 -0.31 -26.40
CA ARG A 13 -12.15 -0.16 -25.10
C ARG A 13 -11.52 -1.05 -24.01
N ALA A 14 -11.13 -2.28 -24.35
CA ALA A 14 -10.48 -3.17 -23.41
C ALA A 14 -9.08 -2.65 -23.02
N THR A 15 -8.30 -2.12 -23.97
CA THR A 15 -6.99 -1.53 -23.67
C THR A 15 -7.11 -0.24 -22.88
N TYR A 16 -8.11 0.62 -23.16
CA TYR A 16 -8.34 1.85 -22.39
C TYR A 16 -8.80 1.54 -20.96
N PHE A 17 -9.63 0.51 -20.77
CA PHE A 17 -10.06 0.07 -19.45
C PHE A 17 -8.92 -0.55 -18.65
N VAL A 18 -8.05 -1.34 -19.30
CA VAL A 18 -6.83 -1.85 -18.68
C VAL A 18 -5.90 -0.69 -18.32
N LEU A 19 -5.66 0.28 -19.21
CA LEU A 19 -4.85 1.47 -18.93
C LEU A 19 -5.36 2.30 -17.75
N LEU A 20 -6.68 2.48 -17.61
CA LEU A 20 -7.27 3.18 -16.47
C LEU A 20 -7.04 2.42 -15.15
N VAL A 21 -7.15 1.08 -15.17
CA VAL A 21 -6.89 0.25 -14.00
C VAL A 21 -5.40 0.25 -13.62
N VAL A 22 -4.47 0.31 -14.57
CA VAL A 22 -3.03 0.44 -14.25
C VAL A 22 -2.68 1.85 -13.77
N ALA A 23 -3.32 2.89 -14.30
CA ALA A 23 -3.05 4.27 -13.91
C ALA A 23 -3.49 4.59 -12.47
N GLU A 24 -4.60 4.02 -12.00
CA GLU A 24 -5.02 4.14 -10.60
C GLU A 24 -4.14 3.33 -9.63
N TYR A 25 -3.41 2.32 -10.13
CA TYR A 25 -2.55 1.43 -9.33
C TYR A 25 -1.07 1.89 -9.28
N SER A 26 -0.66 2.82 -10.15
CA SER A 26 0.77 3.10 -10.41
C SER A 26 1.46 4.06 -9.44
N ASP A 27 0.76 4.68 -8.48
CA ASP A 27 1.38 5.75 -7.67
C ASP A 27 1.53 5.40 -6.17
N GLY A 28 0.93 4.31 -5.70
CA GLY A 28 0.88 3.97 -4.26
C GLY A 28 1.95 3.00 -3.75
N ASP A 29 2.45 2.11 -4.62
CA ASP A 29 3.39 1.02 -4.24
C ASP A 29 4.80 1.20 -4.87
N VAL A 30 5.06 2.34 -5.53
CA VAL A 30 6.34 2.58 -6.22
C VAL A 30 7.38 3.13 -5.25
N GLU A 31 8.01 2.21 -4.53
CA GLU A 31 9.31 2.45 -3.92
C GLU A 31 10.37 2.55 -5.02
N ARG A 32 11.33 3.47 -4.86
CA ARG A 32 12.53 3.50 -5.71
C ARG A 32 13.71 3.00 -4.89
N ASP A 33 14.48 2.05 -5.44
CA ASP A 33 15.78 1.68 -4.87
C ASP A 33 16.67 2.91 -4.69
N THR A 34 16.80 3.32 -3.43
CA THR A 34 17.61 4.45 -2.98
C THR A 34 18.66 3.98 -1.98
N SER A 35 18.98 2.69 -1.95
CA SER A 35 20.01 2.09 -1.07
C SER A 35 21.30 2.91 -0.98
N HIS A 36 21.69 3.55 -2.08
CA HIS A 36 22.89 4.36 -2.19
C HIS A 36 22.73 5.85 -1.81
N SER A 37 21.51 6.30 -1.50
CA SER A 37 21.14 7.72 -1.27
C SER A 37 20.40 7.97 0.06
N ARG A 38 19.92 6.93 0.76
CA ARG A 38 19.20 7.09 2.02
C ARG A 38 20.12 7.38 3.19
N SER A 39 19.82 8.45 3.93
CA SER A 39 20.34 8.63 5.30
C SER A 39 19.81 7.53 6.22
N LYS A 40 20.53 7.22 7.31
CA LYS A 40 20.29 6.12 8.28
C LYS A 40 18.86 6.09 8.87
N ARG A 41 17.84 5.70 8.11
CA ARG A 41 16.43 5.52 8.55
C ARG A 41 15.72 4.51 7.66
N GLN A 42 14.91 3.63 8.28
CA GLN A 42 13.95 2.76 7.59
C GLN A 42 12.60 3.44 7.39
N LEU A 43 12.32 4.50 8.16
CA LEU A 43 11.16 5.37 8.02
C LEU A 43 11.39 6.47 6.97
N ILE A 44 10.30 6.97 6.39
CA ILE A 44 10.28 8.25 5.69
C ILE A 44 10.71 9.38 6.63
N GLY A 45 11.31 10.44 6.08
CA GLY A 45 12.06 11.44 6.85
C GLY A 45 11.45 12.83 6.93
N ASP A 46 10.33 13.09 6.23
CA ASP A 46 9.72 14.42 6.15
C ASP A 46 8.47 14.50 7.05
N ASP A 47 8.41 15.51 7.91
CA ASP A 47 7.31 15.74 8.85
C ASP A 47 5.96 15.87 8.14
N LYS A 48 5.97 16.36 6.88
CA LYS A 48 4.75 16.49 6.08
C LYS A 48 4.09 15.14 5.76
N ASP A 49 4.85 14.05 5.83
CA ASP A 49 4.39 12.70 5.54
C ASP A 49 4.09 11.91 6.84
N LEU A 50 4.22 12.52 8.02
CA LEU A 50 3.96 11.87 9.32
C LEU A 50 2.53 12.10 9.81
N TRP A 51 1.97 11.11 10.53
CA TRP A 51 0.70 11.21 11.23
C TRP A 51 0.88 11.85 12.62
N LEU A 52 0.84 13.18 12.69
CA LEU A 52 1.17 13.92 13.92
C LEU A 52 0.11 13.80 15.04
N ASN A 53 -1.14 13.54 14.69
CA ASN A 53 -2.27 13.53 15.64
C ASN A 53 -2.98 12.17 15.70
N GLY A 54 -2.23 11.10 15.45
CA GLY A 54 -2.78 9.75 15.28
C GLY A 54 -3.35 9.51 13.87
N VAL A 55 -3.75 8.27 13.63
CA VAL A 55 -4.22 7.78 12.33
C VAL A 55 -5.74 7.66 12.36
N ASN A 56 -6.43 8.41 11.50
CA ASN A 56 -7.86 8.20 11.30
C ASN A 56 -8.09 7.11 10.26
N PHE A 57 -9.11 6.28 10.46
CA PHE A 57 -9.50 5.27 9.48
C PHE A 57 -11.01 5.07 9.40
N TYR A 58 -11.47 4.43 8.33
CA TYR A 58 -12.79 3.82 8.26
C TYR A 58 -12.79 2.64 7.31
N PHE A 59 -13.75 1.73 7.48
CA PHE A 59 -13.93 0.59 6.58
C PHE A 59 -14.90 0.92 5.46
N ASP A 60 -14.57 0.50 4.23
CA ASP A 60 -15.53 0.42 3.15
C ASP A 60 -16.74 -0.43 3.59
N GLU A 61 -17.92 -0.10 3.05
CA GLU A 61 -19.18 -0.75 3.41
C GLU A 61 -19.16 -2.25 3.12
N LYS A 62 -18.44 -2.69 2.08
CA LYS A 62 -18.39 -4.08 1.61
C LYS A 62 -17.35 -4.93 2.35
N VAL A 63 -16.60 -4.35 3.29
CA VAL A 63 -15.52 -5.07 3.99
C VAL A 63 -16.09 -6.10 4.95
N GLY A 64 -15.73 -7.36 4.71
CA GLY A 64 -16.11 -8.51 5.54
C GLY A 64 -15.46 -8.50 6.93
N ASN A 65 -15.99 -9.33 7.82
CA ASN A 65 -15.58 -9.37 9.22
C ASN A 65 -14.10 -9.80 9.42
N LEU A 66 -13.57 -10.69 8.57
CA LEU A 66 -12.18 -11.14 8.66
C LEU A 66 -11.20 -9.97 8.47
N THR A 67 -11.41 -9.16 7.43
CA THR A 67 -10.59 -7.97 7.16
C THR A 67 -10.69 -6.96 8.31
N ARG A 68 -11.91 -6.70 8.82
CA ARG A 68 -12.12 -5.80 9.98
C ARG A 68 -11.33 -6.27 11.19
N GLN A 69 -11.44 -7.55 11.55
CA GLN A 69 -10.72 -8.14 12.68
C GLN A 69 -9.20 -8.20 12.47
N ALA A 70 -8.73 -8.38 11.24
CA ALA A 70 -7.30 -8.34 10.93
C ALA A 70 -6.74 -6.92 11.15
N PHE A 71 -7.40 -5.90 10.60
CA PHE A 71 -7.00 -4.51 10.77
C PHE A 71 -7.06 -4.07 12.24
N LEU A 72 -8.17 -4.32 12.94
CA LEU A 72 -8.34 -3.88 14.33
C LEU A 72 -7.30 -4.52 15.26
N ARG A 73 -7.02 -5.82 15.12
CA ARG A 73 -5.96 -6.48 15.92
C ARG A 73 -4.57 -5.95 15.60
N ALA A 74 -4.31 -5.61 14.34
CA ALA A 74 -3.04 -5.02 13.94
C ALA A 74 -2.88 -3.60 14.50
N ALA A 75 -3.92 -2.76 14.38
CA ALA A 75 -3.96 -1.43 14.98
C ALA A 75 -3.76 -1.49 16.49
N GLU A 76 -4.49 -2.35 17.20
CA GLU A 76 -4.34 -2.56 18.65
C GLU A 76 -2.90 -2.96 19.03
N ALA A 77 -2.24 -3.81 18.23
CA ALA A 77 -0.85 -4.16 18.48
C ALA A 77 0.09 -2.95 18.32
N TRP A 78 -0.13 -2.11 17.31
CA TRP A 78 0.62 -0.86 17.14
C TRP A 78 0.37 0.11 18.30
N GLU A 79 -0.88 0.26 18.76
CA GLU A 79 -1.23 1.12 19.91
C GLU A 79 -0.62 0.61 21.22
N ARG A 80 -0.56 -0.71 21.41
CA ARG A 80 0.01 -1.31 22.62
C ARG A 80 1.53 -1.12 22.70
N ASP A 81 2.22 -1.28 21.57
CA ASP A 81 3.68 -1.37 21.54
C ASP A 81 4.35 -0.04 21.10
N THR A 82 3.56 0.98 20.74
CA THR A 82 4.04 2.31 20.34
C THR A 82 3.17 3.43 20.91
N CYS A 83 3.46 4.69 20.55
CA CYS A 83 2.61 5.84 20.91
C CYS A 83 1.62 6.24 19.80
N VAL A 84 1.50 5.45 18.73
CA VAL A 84 0.55 5.71 17.65
C VAL A 84 -0.85 5.34 18.14
N ASN A 85 -1.83 6.19 17.82
CA ASN A 85 -3.25 5.95 18.14
C ASN A 85 -4.07 5.87 16.85
N PHE A 86 -5.07 5.00 16.81
CA PHE A 86 -5.99 4.81 15.70
C PHE A 86 -7.40 5.23 16.10
N THR A 87 -8.03 6.07 15.27
CA THR A 87 -9.40 6.55 15.52
C THR A 87 -10.29 6.23 14.33
N GLN A 88 -11.41 5.57 14.56
CA GLN A 88 -12.38 5.33 13.50
C GLN A 88 -13.19 6.61 13.24
N ASN A 89 -12.82 7.36 12.21
CA ASN A 89 -13.45 8.63 11.86
C ASN A 89 -13.43 8.87 10.34
N LYS A 90 -14.53 8.52 9.67
CA LYS A 90 -14.70 8.72 8.21
C LYS A 90 -14.69 10.19 7.79
N SER A 91 -15.01 11.10 8.70
CA SER A 91 -15.13 12.54 8.42
C SER A 91 -13.84 13.32 8.68
N ALA A 92 -12.76 12.65 9.10
CA ALA A 92 -11.46 13.29 9.24
C ALA A 92 -10.90 13.75 7.89
N THR A 93 -10.14 14.84 7.90
CA THR A 93 -9.48 15.38 6.70
C THR A 93 -8.46 14.38 6.13
N ASP A 94 -7.57 13.90 6.98
CA ASP A 94 -6.58 12.88 6.64
C ASP A 94 -7.05 11.54 7.20
N VAL A 95 -7.34 10.58 6.32
CA VAL A 95 -8.01 9.34 6.69
C VAL A 95 -7.63 8.18 5.79
N ILE A 96 -7.44 7.01 6.40
CA ILE A 96 -7.23 5.76 5.69
C ILE A 96 -8.57 5.08 5.42
N HIS A 97 -8.86 4.84 4.14
CA HIS A 97 -9.99 4.06 3.68
C HIS A 97 -9.59 2.59 3.53
N ILE A 98 -10.08 1.74 4.43
CA ILE A 98 -9.76 0.30 4.45
C ILE A 98 -10.71 -0.44 3.50
N MET A 99 -10.15 -1.05 2.47
CA MET A 99 -10.88 -1.82 1.45
C MET A 99 -10.57 -3.32 1.58
N GLY A 100 -11.48 -4.16 1.07
CA GLY A 100 -11.34 -5.62 1.09
C GLY A 100 -11.81 -6.27 -0.21
N GLY A 101 -11.60 -7.58 -0.36
CA GLY A 101 -12.06 -8.37 -1.51
C GLY A 101 -11.25 -8.20 -2.80
N GLY A 102 -10.26 -7.29 -2.81
CA GLY A 102 -9.27 -7.13 -3.89
C GLY A 102 -8.28 -8.30 -3.99
N ARG A 103 -7.30 -8.21 -4.89
CA ARG A 103 -6.30 -9.27 -5.11
C ARG A 103 -4.98 -9.07 -4.36
N PHE A 104 -4.76 -7.89 -3.79
CA PHE A 104 -3.45 -7.48 -3.27
C PHE A 104 -3.56 -6.87 -1.87
N CYS A 105 -2.45 -6.91 -1.14
CA CYS A 105 -2.22 -6.17 0.09
C CYS A 105 -1.39 -4.95 -0.27
N ALA A 106 -1.85 -3.75 0.08
CA ALA A 106 -1.17 -2.52 -0.30
C ALA A 106 -1.57 -1.34 0.59
N SER A 107 -0.62 -0.44 0.82
CA SER A 107 -0.83 0.87 1.42
C SER A 107 0.22 1.86 0.96
N ASN A 108 -0.16 3.14 0.95
CA ASN A 108 0.79 4.22 0.69
C ASN A 108 1.81 4.32 1.82
N LEU A 109 3.00 4.86 1.50
CA LEU A 109 4.04 5.14 2.47
C LEU A 109 3.77 6.46 3.18
N GLY A 110 3.45 6.38 4.47
CA GLY A 110 3.16 7.56 5.28
C GLY A 110 1.78 8.17 5.02
N ARG A 111 1.63 9.40 5.51
CA ARG A 111 0.45 10.24 5.33
C ARG A 111 0.58 11.05 4.04
N LEU A 112 -0.30 10.83 3.08
CA LEU A 112 -0.34 11.64 1.84
C LEU A 112 -1.08 12.96 2.03
N GLY A 113 -1.95 13.03 3.04
CA GLY A 113 -2.97 14.06 3.18
C GLY A 113 -4.25 13.70 2.44
N GLY A 114 -5.41 14.07 2.98
CA GLY A 114 -6.70 13.68 2.44
C GLY A 114 -7.02 12.19 2.67
N LEU A 115 -7.91 11.66 1.83
CA LEU A 115 -8.27 10.25 1.82
C LEU A 115 -7.18 9.43 1.11
N GLN A 116 -6.67 8.39 1.78
CA GLN A 116 -5.77 7.41 1.16
C GLN A 116 -6.30 5.98 1.35
N ASN A 117 -6.17 5.15 0.31
CA ASN A 117 -6.66 3.78 0.35
C ASN A 117 -5.63 2.83 0.99
N MET A 118 -6.13 1.82 1.70
CA MET A 118 -5.38 0.62 2.09
C MET A 118 -6.18 -0.61 1.65
N SER A 119 -5.54 -1.48 0.88
CA SER A 119 -6.16 -2.72 0.40
C SER A 119 -5.75 -3.89 1.30
N LEU A 120 -6.74 -4.54 1.89
CA LEU A 120 -6.59 -5.85 2.53
C LEU A 120 -7.44 -6.86 1.76
N GLY A 121 -6.95 -7.20 0.56
CA GLY A 121 -7.60 -8.13 -0.36
C GLY A 121 -7.65 -9.58 0.14
N ASN A 122 -8.10 -10.48 -0.74
CA ASN A 122 -8.21 -11.91 -0.48
C ASN A 122 -6.83 -12.50 -0.17
N GLY A 123 -6.68 -13.09 1.01
CA GLY A 123 -5.42 -13.59 1.55
C GLY A 123 -4.70 -12.61 2.49
N CYS A 124 -5.08 -11.33 2.47
CA CYS A 124 -4.53 -10.27 3.33
C CYS A 124 -5.26 -10.16 4.67
N GLU A 125 -6.35 -10.91 4.89
CA GLU A 125 -7.19 -10.83 6.10
C GLU A 125 -6.56 -11.54 7.31
N ARG A 126 -5.25 -11.35 7.49
CA ARG A 126 -4.43 -11.93 8.55
C ARG A 126 -3.72 -10.82 9.28
N PHE A 127 -3.51 -11.02 10.58
CA PHE A 127 -2.82 -10.05 11.45
C PHE A 127 -1.51 -9.54 10.86
N GLY A 128 -0.63 -10.44 10.39
CA GLY A 128 0.68 -10.06 9.87
C GLY A 128 0.62 -9.17 8.63
N HIS A 129 -0.28 -9.47 7.68
CA HIS A 129 -0.46 -8.63 6.48
C HIS A 129 -1.04 -7.27 6.86
N ALA A 130 -2.08 -7.22 7.69
CA ALA A 130 -2.64 -5.94 8.13
C ALA A 130 -1.62 -5.09 8.91
N ALA A 131 -0.81 -5.70 9.79
CA ALA A 131 0.24 -4.99 10.52
C ALA A 131 1.34 -4.46 9.59
N HIS A 132 1.67 -5.19 8.54
CA HIS A 132 2.61 -4.77 7.49
C HIS A 132 2.10 -3.55 6.73
N GLU A 133 0.85 -3.59 6.25
CA GLU A 133 0.25 -2.46 5.53
C GLU A 133 0.08 -1.23 6.43
N ILE A 134 -0.25 -1.41 7.71
CA ILE A 134 -0.22 -0.31 8.67
C ILE A 134 1.19 0.26 8.82
N GLY A 135 2.22 -0.60 8.85
CA GLY A 135 3.61 -0.17 8.84
C GLY A 135 3.94 0.75 7.65
N HIS A 136 3.49 0.38 6.44
CA HIS A 136 3.59 1.23 5.26
C HIS A 136 2.87 2.57 5.46
N ALA A 137 1.62 2.56 5.91
CA ALA A 137 0.88 3.79 6.20
C ALA A 137 1.56 4.68 7.25
N LEU A 138 2.34 4.10 8.17
CA LEU A 138 3.16 4.83 9.15
C LEU A 138 4.52 5.29 8.60
N GLY A 139 4.85 4.92 7.35
CA GLY A 139 6.05 5.36 6.64
C GLY A 139 7.22 4.38 6.70
N LEU A 140 6.98 3.12 7.08
CA LEU A 140 8.02 2.09 7.05
C LEU A 140 8.19 1.56 5.64
N HIS A 141 9.42 1.65 5.15
CA HIS A 141 9.84 0.93 3.97
C HIS A 141 10.07 -0.55 4.30
N HIS A 142 10.07 -1.38 3.26
CA HIS A 142 10.49 -2.77 3.42
C HIS A 142 11.93 -2.85 3.93
N THR A 143 12.18 -3.78 4.86
CA THR A 143 13.48 -3.93 5.52
C THR A 143 14.59 -4.28 4.54
N GLN A 144 14.28 -5.05 3.48
CA GLN A 144 15.26 -5.35 2.44
C GLN A 144 15.63 -4.14 1.57
N SER A 145 14.97 -2.99 1.72
CA SER A 145 15.29 -1.73 1.02
C SER A 145 16.11 -0.77 1.89
N ARG A 146 16.59 -1.21 3.06
CA ARG A 146 17.50 -0.41 3.90
C ARG A 146 18.80 -0.10 3.17
N TYR A 147 19.41 1.03 3.52
CA TYR A 147 20.69 1.49 2.97
C TYR A 147 21.85 0.51 3.25
N ASP A 148 21.79 -0.22 4.36
CA ASP A 148 22.80 -1.21 4.80
C ASP A 148 22.46 -2.65 4.41
N ARG A 149 21.44 -2.87 3.56
CA ARG A 149 20.97 -4.23 3.22
C ARG A 149 22.09 -5.12 2.67
N ASP A 150 23.02 -4.55 1.89
CA ASP A 150 24.05 -5.31 1.18
C ASP A 150 25.14 -5.84 2.12
N GLU A 151 25.15 -5.39 3.39
CA GLU A 151 25.96 -5.96 4.48
C GLU A 151 25.32 -7.22 5.08
N HIS A 152 24.02 -7.44 4.86
CA HIS A 152 23.23 -8.49 5.51
C HIS A 152 22.67 -9.54 4.54
N ILE A 153 22.33 -9.15 3.32
CA ILE A 153 21.73 -10.01 2.30
C ILE A 153 22.39 -9.82 0.95
N ARG A 154 22.25 -10.80 0.06
CA ARG A 154 22.67 -10.71 -1.35
C ARG A 154 21.48 -10.93 -2.24
N ILE A 155 21.19 -9.97 -3.11
CA ILE A 155 20.13 -10.09 -4.10
C ILE A 155 20.68 -10.79 -5.33
N ASN A 156 20.12 -11.96 -5.66
CA ASN A 156 20.40 -12.58 -6.94
C ASN A 156 19.48 -12.00 -8.02
N TRP A 157 19.93 -10.92 -8.65
CA TRP A 157 19.18 -10.17 -9.65
C TRP A 157 18.73 -11.02 -10.85
N SER A 158 19.42 -12.12 -11.18
CA SER A 158 19.00 -13.02 -12.26
C SER A 158 17.67 -13.73 -11.97
N ASN A 159 17.27 -13.81 -10.71
CA ASN A 159 16.05 -14.50 -10.27
C ASN A 159 14.85 -13.54 -10.13
N ILE A 160 15.03 -12.25 -10.40
CA ILE A 160 13.96 -11.26 -10.33
C ILE A 160 13.33 -11.11 -11.72
N PRO A 161 12.03 -11.40 -11.90
CA PRO A 161 11.37 -11.24 -13.20
C PRO A 161 11.43 -9.80 -13.68
N VAL A 162 11.71 -9.60 -14.96
CA VAL A 162 11.75 -8.26 -15.58
C VAL A 162 10.41 -7.56 -15.40
N GLY A 163 10.45 -6.32 -14.90
CA GLY A 163 9.24 -5.53 -14.61
C GLY A 163 8.61 -5.82 -13.25
N SER A 164 9.19 -6.73 -12.44
CA SER A 164 8.85 -6.79 -11.02
C SER A 164 9.32 -5.51 -10.35
N ILE A 165 8.44 -4.90 -9.58
CA ILE A 165 8.81 -3.81 -8.68
C ILE A 165 9.56 -4.49 -7.52
N ALA A 166 10.87 -4.56 -7.66
CA ALA A 166 11.77 -4.96 -6.60
C ALA A 166 12.50 -3.69 -6.16
N PHE A 167 12.24 -3.31 -4.91
CA PHE A 167 12.90 -2.26 -4.13
C PHE A 167 12.49 -0.81 -4.39
#